data_AF-A0A1H1T8Z0-F1
#
_entry.id   AF-A0A1H1T8Z0-F1
#
_cell.length_a   1.000
_cell.length_b   1.000
_cell.length_c   1.000
_cell.angle_alpha   90.00
_cell.angle_beta   90.00
_cell.angle_gamma   90.00
#
_symmetry.space_group_name_H-M   'P 1'
#
loop_
_entity.id
_entity.type
_entity.pdbx_description
1 polymer ?
#
loop_
_entity_poly.entity_id
_entity_poly.type
_entity_poly.pdbx_seq_one_letter_code
_entity_poly.pdbx_strand_id
1 'polypeptide(L)'
;MRGKVVSWNDDRGFGFIQPEDRSGEVFFHISAVRNAARRPQQGDAVQFDTTRDKSGRLKAAWVSLENVAPGAPSASRRRAANARPRHNPLGLLKTAALLVLLFAGWLLSQGPLSNLLRSPAGQDAPAQVQGADPIQREIDKTLALIRQGGPFPHSQDGTVFQNRERQLPAQPRGYYREYTVRTPGLSHRGPRRIVTGGNPPVIFYYTEDHYRSFRVLEPTR
;
A
#
# COMPACT_ATOMS: atom_id res chain seq x y z
N MET A 1 -0.70 15.55 30.83
CA MET A 1 -1.86 16.25 30.20
C MET A 1 -2.86 15.22 29.67
N ARG A 2 -4.11 15.63 29.38
CA ARG A 2 -5.15 14.76 28.78
C ARG A 2 -5.67 15.35 27.48
N GLY A 3 -6.18 14.48 26.61
CA GLY A 3 -6.71 14.86 25.31
C GLY A 3 -7.32 13.70 24.54
N LYS A 4 -7.67 13.97 23.28
CA LYS A 4 -8.22 12.97 22.36
C LYS A 4 -7.40 12.88 21.09
N VAL A 5 -7.19 11.69 20.57
CA VAL A 5 -6.59 11.48 19.25
C VAL A 5 -7.56 11.99 18.19
N VAL A 6 -7.19 13.08 17.51
CA VAL A 6 -8.03 13.69 16.46
C VAL A 6 -7.69 13.17 15.06
N SER A 7 -6.49 12.63 14.88
CA SER A 7 -6.11 11.91 13.68
C SER A 7 -5.04 10.85 13.97
N TRP A 8 -5.14 9.73 13.26
CA TRP A 8 -4.17 8.63 13.33
C TRP A 8 -3.87 8.10 11.93
N ASN A 9 -2.59 8.00 11.60
CA ASN A 9 -2.11 7.33 10.41
C ASN A 9 -1.38 6.05 10.82
N ASP A 10 -2.08 4.92 10.73
CA ASP A 10 -1.55 3.63 11.17
C ASP A 10 -0.36 3.17 10.32
N ASP A 11 -0.43 3.43 9.01
CA ASP A 11 0.60 3.05 8.04
C ASP A 11 1.93 3.74 8.33
N ARG A 12 1.89 5.00 8.76
CA ARG A 12 3.07 5.81 9.09
C ARG A 12 3.36 5.89 10.59
N GLY A 13 2.54 5.27 11.43
CA GLY A 13 2.73 5.20 12.88
C GLY A 13 2.74 6.55 13.60
N PHE A 14 1.98 7.54 13.15
CA PHE A 14 1.88 8.84 13.85
C PHE A 14 0.46 9.39 13.85
N GLY A 15 0.21 10.33 14.76
CA GLY A 15 -1.06 11.04 14.84
C GLY A 15 -0.96 12.38 15.55
N PHE A 16 -2.12 12.95 15.80
CA PHE A 16 -2.27 14.21 16.50
C PHE A 16 -3.29 14.07 17.63
N ILE A 17 -2.95 14.66 18.77
CA ILE A 17 -3.79 14.72 19.96
C ILE A 17 -4.30 16.15 20.08
N GLN A 18 -5.59 16.32 20.28
CA GLN A 18 -6.18 17.58 20.73
C GLN A 18 -6.20 17.58 22.25
N PRO A 19 -5.38 18.42 22.92
CA PRO A 19 -5.44 18.59 24.36
C PRO A 19 -6.78 19.19 24.79
N GLU A 20 -7.23 18.85 26.00
CA GLU A 20 -8.49 19.39 26.57
C GLU A 20 -8.47 20.91 26.75
N ASP A 21 -7.30 21.48 27.02
CA ASP A 21 -7.09 22.93 27.15
C ASP A 21 -7.15 23.68 25.80
N ARG A 22 -7.33 22.96 24.69
CA ARG A 22 -7.39 23.49 23.32
C ARG A 22 -6.14 24.28 22.90
N SER A 23 -4.99 24.03 23.52
CA SER A 23 -3.70 24.71 23.26
C SER A 23 -3.05 24.43 21.89
N GLY A 24 -3.77 23.77 20.98
CA GLY A 24 -3.32 23.35 19.65
C GLY A 24 -3.03 21.85 19.57
N GLU A 25 -2.99 21.32 18.35
CA GLU A 25 -2.75 19.88 18.13
C GLU A 25 -1.31 19.50 18.49
N VAL A 26 -1.17 18.42 19.28
CA VAL A 26 0.12 17.87 19.70
C VAL A 26 0.44 16.65 18.85
N PHE A 27 1.58 16.72 18.16
CA PHE A 27 2.09 15.59 17.38
C PHE A 27 2.60 14.46 18.27
N PHE A 28 2.29 13.21 17.93
CA PHE A 28 2.86 12.03 18.57
C PHE A 28 3.17 10.91 17.56
N HIS A 29 4.17 10.11 17.88
CA HIS A 29 4.56 8.92 17.11
C HIS A 29 4.23 7.66 17.90
N ILE A 30 4.04 6.51 17.25
CA ILE A 30 3.73 5.24 17.91
C ILE A 30 4.80 4.86 18.93
N SER A 31 6.05 5.27 18.70
CA SER A 31 7.16 5.06 19.62
C SER A 31 7.05 5.88 20.91
N ALA A 32 6.12 6.82 21.05
CA ALA A 32 5.80 7.50 22.30
C ALA A 32 4.67 6.77 23.06
N VAL A 33 3.90 5.92 22.36
CA VAL A 33 2.84 5.12 22.96
C VAL A 33 3.46 4.00 23.81
N ARG A 34 3.02 3.88 25.05
CA ARG A 34 3.48 2.87 26.01
C ARG A 34 2.29 2.09 26.53
N ASN A 35 2.49 0.79 26.79
CA ASN A 35 1.51 -0.08 27.44
C ASN A 35 0.11 -0.09 26.80
N ALA A 36 0.05 0.00 25.47
CA ALA A 36 -1.20 -0.05 24.74
C ALA A 36 -1.46 -1.47 24.20
N ALA A 37 -2.65 -2.03 24.50
CA ALA A 37 -3.05 -3.35 24.00
C ALA A 37 -3.33 -3.36 22.49
N ARG A 38 -3.58 -2.19 21.89
CA ARG A 38 -3.82 -1.99 20.47
C ARG A 38 -3.18 -0.69 19.99
N ARG A 39 -3.10 -0.53 18.67
CA ARG A 39 -2.67 0.74 18.05
C ARG A 39 -3.72 1.84 18.32
N PRO A 40 -3.30 3.11 18.43
CA PRO A 40 -4.21 4.24 18.58
C PRO A 40 -5.24 4.32 17.44
N GLN A 41 -6.38 4.91 17.72
CA GLN A 41 -7.45 5.20 16.76
C GLN A 41 -7.96 6.61 16.98
N GLN A 42 -8.54 7.20 15.92
CA GLN A 42 -9.21 8.48 16.03
C GLN A 42 -10.37 8.38 17.04
N GLY A 43 -10.43 9.31 17.98
CA GLY A 43 -11.40 9.35 19.07
C GLY A 43 -10.90 8.78 20.38
N ASP A 44 -9.75 8.10 20.41
CA ASP A 44 -9.17 7.55 21.64
C ASP A 44 -8.88 8.66 22.65
N ALA A 45 -9.29 8.46 23.91
CA ALA A 45 -8.86 9.28 25.02
C ALA A 45 -7.44 8.88 25.41
N VAL A 46 -6.59 9.88 25.66
CA VAL A 46 -5.17 9.65 25.94
C VAL A 46 -4.65 10.55 27.05
N GLN A 47 -3.74 9.97 27.83
CA GLN A 47 -2.88 10.72 28.73
C GLN A 47 -1.49 10.83 28.12
N PHE A 48 -0.90 12.02 28.16
CA PHE A 48 0.38 12.27 27.52
C PHE A 48 1.20 13.37 28.20
N ASP A 49 2.51 13.27 28.05
CA ASP A 49 3.46 14.31 28.45
C ASP A 49 4.04 14.98 27.20
N THR A 50 4.16 16.31 27.24
CA THR A 50 4.72 17.09 26.14
C THR A 50 6.17 17.46 26.42
N THR A 51 6.96 17.46 25.36
CA THR A 51 8.29 18.08 25.33
C THR A 51 8.34 19.06 24.18
N ARG A 52 9.20 20.07 24.28
CA ARG A 52 9.47 20.98 23.17
C ARG A 52 10.71 20.48 22.44
N ASP A 53 10.60 20.37 21.12
CA ASP A 53 11.78 20.11 20.30
C ASP A 53 12.70 21.35 20.21
N LYS A 54 13.85 21.19 19.56
CA LYS A 54 14.81 22.30 19.33
C LYS A 54 14.22 23.47 18.52
N SER A 55 13.08 23.27 17.87
CA SER A 55 12.33 24.28 17.10
C SER A 55 11.16 24.89 17.89
N GLY A 56 10.97 24.51 19.16
CA GLY A 56 9.93 25.01 20.05
C GLY A 56 8.55 24.35 19.86
N ARG A 57 8.41 23.38 18.96
CA ARG A 57 7.12 22.69 18.71
C ARG A 57 6.84 21.67 19.81
N LEU A 58 5.56 21.57 20.20
CA LEU A 58 5.09 20.60 21.18
C LEU A 58 4.98 19.20 20.54
N LYS A 59 5.66 18.24 21.14
CA LYS A 59 5.59 16.82 20.77
C LYS A 59 5.29 15.99 22.01
N ALA A 60 4.42 14.99 21.88
CA ALA A 60 4.21 14.05 22.97
C ALA A 60 5.44 13.12 23.10
N ALA A 61 6.06 13.11 24.27
CA ALA A 61 7.20 12.25 24.61
C ALA A 61 6.73 10.88 25.13
N TRP A 62 5.56 10.87 25.79
CA TRP A 62 4.93 9.68 26.34
C TRP A 62 3.42 9.78 26.12
N VAL A 63 2.79 8.68 25.72
CA VAL A 63 1.34 8.57 25.48
C VAL A 63 0.84 7.24 26.03
N SER A 64 -0.27 7.28 26.77
CA SER A 64 -1.04 6.11 27.21
C SER A 64 -2.48 6.25 26.76
N LEU A 65 -3.06 5.15 26.24
CA LEU A 65 -4.46 5.11 25.82
C LEU A 65 -5.34 4.86 27.06
N GLU A 66 -6.14 5.85 27.45
CA GLU A 66 -7.13 5.71 28.51
C GLU A 66 -8.38 5.04 27.90
N ASN A 67 -8.76 3.86 28.42
CA ASN A 67 -9.89 3.00 27.99
C ASN A 67 -9.59 1.95 26.91
N VAL A 68 -8.73 0.97 27.22
CA VAL A 68 -8.84 -0.36 26.61
C VAL A 68 -9.80 -1.21 27.45
N ALA A 69 -11.10 -0.99 27.30
CA ALA A 69 -12.09 -2.00 27.69
C ALA A 69 -12.17 -3.06 26.57
N PRO A 70 -12.18 -4.37 26.87
CA PRO A 70 -12.34 -5.39 25.86
C PRO A 70 -13.79 -5.38 25.35
N GLY A 71 -13.96 -5.14 24.05
CA GLY A 71 -15.15 -5.52 23.29
C GLY A 71 -16.38 -4.61 23.38
N ALA A 72 -16.65 -3.88 22.29
CA ALA A 72 -18.01 -3.74 21.76
C ALA A 72 -17.94 -3.35 20.27
N PRO A 73 -18.74 -3.98 19.39
CA PRO A 73 -18.79 -3.64 17.98
C PRO A 73 -19.44 -2.27 17.77
N SER A 74 -18.86 -1.47 16.88
CA SER A 74 -19.43 -0.20 16.44
C SER A 74 -20.71 -0.45 15.65
N ALA A 75 -21.86 -0.32 16.33
CA ALA A 75 -23.16 -0.27 15.70
C ALA A 75 -23.27 1.04 14.92
N SER A 76 -23.00 0.95 13.61
CA SER A 76 -23.27 2.04 12.68
C SER A 76 -24.77 2.34 12.69
N ARG A 77 -25.02 3.62 12.95
CA ARG A 77 -26.32 4.28 13.09
C ARG A 77 -27.15 4.04 11.82
N ARG A 78 -28.13 3.13 11.88
CA ARG A 78 -29.28 3.11 10.95
C ARG A 78 -30.07 4.40 11.17
N ARG A 79 -30.00 5.33 10.21
CA ARG A 79 -31.05 6.36 10.05
C ARG A 79 -31.84 6.01 8.80
N ALA A 80 -33.14 5.82 9.05
CA ALA A 80 -34.14 5.44 8.09
C ALA A 80 -34.45 6.55 7.09
N ALA A 81 -34.94 6.09 5.94
CA ALA A 81 -36.01 6.68 5.13
C ALA A 81 -35.78 8.11 4.60
N ASN A 82 -35.54 8.20 3.29
CA ASN A 82 -36.43 9.00 2.46
C ASN A 82 -36.50 8.47 1.02
N ALA A 83 -37.72 8.14 0.65
CA ALA A 83 -38.37 8.17 -0.67
C ALA A 83 -37.56 7.76 -1.92
N ARG A 84 -37.97 6.61 -2.49
CA ARG A 84 -37.77 6.29 -3.91
C ARG A 84 -38.70 7.14 -4.78
N PRO A 85 -38.27 7.58 -5.96
CA PRO A 85 -39.14 7.69 -7.12
C PRO A 85 -38.90 6.50 -8.04
N ARG A 86 -39.94 5.68 -8.20
CA ARG A 86 -40.07 4.67 -9.26
C ARG A 86 -40.02 5.38 -10.62
N HIS A 87 -39.20 4.90 -11.54
CA HIS A 87 -39.39 5.16 -12.96
C HIS A 87 -39.22 3.84 -13.72
N ASN A 88 -40.25 3.54 -14.49
CA ASN A 88 -40.45 2.31 -15.24
C ASN A 88 -39.42 2.19 -16.38
N PRO A 89 -39.00 0.95 -16.71
CA PRO A 89 -38.22 0.68 -17.90
C PRO A 89 -39.15 0.50 -19.11
N LEU A 90 -38.59 0.72 -20.32
CA LEU A 90 -39.15 0.56 -21.67
C LEU A 90 -39.78 1.81 -22.32
N GLY A 91 -39.00 2.34 -23.26
CA GLY A 91 -39.28 3.46 -24.17
C GLY A 91 -37.96 4.22 -24.29
N LEU A 92 -37.08 3.98 -25.27
CA LEU A 92 -37.36 3.93 -26.69
C LEU A 92 -36.13 3.31 -27.39
N LEU A 93 -36.35 2.23 -28.14
CA LEU A 93 -35.44 1.77 -29.18
C LEU A 93 -35.27 2.86 -30.26
N LYS A 94 -34.08 2.86 -30.88
CA LYS A 94 -33.70 3.49 -32.17
C LYS A 94 -32.84 4.77 -32.10
N THR A 95 -31.58 4.65 -31.67
CA THR A 95 -30.37 5.34 -32.20
C THR A 95 -29.16 4.72 -31.49
N ALA A 96 -28.09 4.20 -32.08
CA ALA A 96 -27.65 4.23 -33.45
C ALA A 96 -26.73 3.00 -33.65
N ALA A 97 -27.13 2.12 -34.56
CA ALA A 97 -26.33 1.03 -35.12
C ALA A 97 -25.16 1.54 -35.99
N LEU A 98 -24.64 2.74 -35.69
CA LEU A 98 -23.58 3.42 -36.44
C LEU A 98 -22.23 3.44 -35.69
N LEU A 99 -22.21 3.17 -34.38
CA LEU A 99 -20.96 3.04 -33.60
C LEU A 99 -20.36 1.63 -33.65
N VAL A 100 -21.17 0.62 -33.99
CA VAL A 100 -20.72 -0.77 -34.15
C VAL A 100 -19.95 -0.98 -35.46
N LEU A 101 -20.27 -0.22 -36.52
CA LEU A 101 -19.56 -0.27 -37.80
C LEU A 101 -18.21 0.47 -37.78
N LEU A 102 -18.01 1.45 -36.88
CA LEU A 102 -16.70 2.09 -36.67
C LEU A 102 -15.78 1.30 -35.72
N PHE A 103 -16.33 0.41 -34.89
CA PHE A 103 -15.56 -0.50 -34.06
C PHE A 103 -15.09 -1.76 -34.83
N ALA A 104 -15.85 -2.20 -35.84
CA ALA A 104 -15.49 -3.34 -36.70
C ALA A 104 -14.32 -3.04 -37.67
N GLY A 105 -14.14 -1.78 -38.10
CA GLY A 105 -13.04 -1.38 -39.00
C GLY A 105 -11.67 -1.26 -38.33
N TRP A 106 -11.62 -0.98 -37.02
CA TRP A 106 -10.35 -0.89 -36.28
C TRP A 106 -9.82 -2.27 -35.84
N LEU A 107 -10.73 -3.24 -35.67
CA LEU A 107 -10.39 -4.62 -35.28
C LEU A 107 -9.91 -5.51 -36.45
N LEU A 108 -9.93 -5.01 -37.68
CA LEU A 108 -9.38 -5.70 -38.87
C LEU A 108 -7.95 -5.25 -39.24
N SER A 109 -7.28 -4.45 -38.39
CA SER A 109 -5.86 -4.04 -38.60
C SER A 109 -4.85 -4.72 -37.66
N GLN A 110 -5.28 -5.70 -36.85
CA GLN A 110 -4.39 -6.46 -35.96
C GLN A 110 -4.71 -7.96 -36.07
N GLY A 111 -4.56 -8.51 -37.28
CA GLY A 111 -4.60 -9.95 -37.55
C GLY A 111 -3.18 -10.56 -37.55
N PRO A 112 -2.94 -11.73 -36.92
CA PRO A 112 -1.62 -12.25 -36.59
C PRO A 112 -1.09 -13.24 -37.63
N LEU A 113 0.10 -13.02 -38.22
CA LEU A 113 0.76 -14.05 -39.04
C LEU A 113 2.28 -13.87 -39.15
N SER A 114 3.00 -14.28 -38.11
CA SER A 114 4.39 -14.76 -38.28
C SER A 114 4.88 -15.41 -36.99
N ASN A 115 4.52 -16.68 -36.77
CA ASN A 115 5.32 -17.60 -35.95
C ASN A 115 5.06 -19.10 -36.22
N LEU A 116 4.34 -19.46 -37.30
CA LEU A 116 4.06 -20.87 -37.64
C LEU A 116 5.09 -21.52 -38.58
N LEU A 117 6.34 -21.04 -38.59
CA LEU A 117 7.45 -21.64 -39.35
C LEU A 117 8.73 -21.81 -38.51
N ARG A 118 8.62 -22.14 -37.22
CA ARG A 118 9.79 -22.55 -36.45
C ARG A 118 9.52 -23.80 -35.62
N SER A 119 9.82 -24.95 -36.20
CA SER A 119 10.18 -26.17 -35.48
C SER A 119 11.65 -26.51 -35.81
N PRO A 120 12.29 -27.46 -35.10
CA PRO A 120 13.05 -27.23 -33.88
C PRO A 120 14.53 -27.55 -34.12
N ALA A 121 15.44 -26.68 -33.72
CA ALA A 121 16.86 -27.00 -33.77
C ALA A 121 17.63 -26.26 -32.68
N GLY A 122 18.14 -27.02 -31.72
CA GLY A 122 19.39 -26.74 -31.01
C GLY A 122 19.37 -25.59 -30.02
N GLN A 123 19.23 -25.94 -28.74
CA GLN A 123 20.00 -25.47 -27.57
C GLN A 123 19.15 -25.83 -26.33
N ASP A 124 19.18 -27.07 -25.85
CA ASP A 124 20.22 -27.58 -24.95
C ASP A 124 21.48 -26.69 -24.89
N ALA A 125 21.36 -25.57 -24.20
CA ALA A 125 22.50 -24.85 -23.64
C ALA A 125 22.23 -24.64 -22.14
N PRO A 126 23.18 -25.01 -21.27
CA PRO A 126 22.99 -25.02 -19.84
C PRO A 126 22.79 -23.60 -19.32
N ALA A 127 22.05 -23.49 -18.21
CA ALA A 127 22.02 -22.32 -17.36
C ALA A 127 23.45 -21.80 -17.15
N GLN A 128 23.83 -20.76 -17.90
CA GLN A 128 25.05 -20.01 -17.68
C GLN A 128 24.81 -19.19 -16.41
N VAL A 129 25.18 -19.78 -15.27
CA VAL A 129 25.40 -19.09 -14.00
C VAL A 129 26.64 -18.22 -14.18
N GLN A 130 26.50 -17.11 -14.90
CA GLN A 130 27.52 -16.08 -15.03
C GLN A 130 27.09 -14.89 -14.16
N GLY A 131 27.77 -14.75 -13.02
CA GLY A 131 27.76 -13.60 -12.11
C GLY A 131 26.40 -12.90 -11.95
N ALA A 132 25.59 -13.35 -10.99
CA ALA A 132 24.25 -12.80 -10.70
C ALA A 132 24.21 -11.28 -10.90
N ASP A 133 23.31 -10.80 -11.76
CA ASP A 133 23.04 -9.38 -11.99
C ASP A 133 23.08 -8.65 -10.63
N PRO A 134 23.91 -7.59 -10.46
CA PRO A 134 23.98 -6.82 -9.21
C PRO A 134 22.62 -6.44 -8.66
N ILE A 135 21.63 -6.19 -9.53
CA ILE A 135 20.27 -5.87 -9.13
C ILE A 135 19.53 -7.09 -8.60
N GLN A 136 19.70 -8.26 -9.21
CA GLN A 136 19.10 -9.51 -8.73
C GLN A 136 19.58 -9.83 -7.31
N ARG A 137 20.86 -9.60 -6.99
CA ARG A 137 21.36 -9.76 -5.62
C ARG A 137 20.67 -8.82 -4.62
N GLU A 138 20.40 -7.57 -5.00
CA GLU A 138 19.69 -6.64 -4.14
C GLU A 138 18.20 -7.01 -3.97
N ILE A 139 17.57 -7.57 -5.02
CA ILE A 139 16.23 -8.16 -4.92
C ILE A 139 16.23 -9.31 -3.91
N ASP A 140 17.16 -10.25 -4.03
CA ASP A 140 17.23 -11.43 -3.17
C ASP A 140 17.48 -11.04 -1.70
N LYS A 141 18.34 -10.04 -1.45
CA LYS A 141 18.55 -9.46 -0.11
C LYS A 141 17.26 -8.86 0.45
N THR A 142 16.55 -8.05 -0.34
CA THR A 142 15.28 -7.45 0.12
C THR A 142 14.23 -8.53 0.40
N LEU A 143 14.14 -9.58 -0.43
CA LEU A 143 13.25 -10.71 -0.17
C LEU A 143 13.61 -11.44 1.13
N ALA A 144 14.89 -11.66 1.40
CA ALA A 144 15.34 -12.26 2.66
C ALA A 144 14.95 -11.42 3.87
N LEU A 145 15.13 -10.09 3.82
CA LEU A 145 14.70 -9.18 4.88
C LEU A 145 13.18 -9.21 5.08
N ILE A 146 12.39 -9.26 4.00
CA ILE A 146 10.93 -9.38 4.10
C ILE A 146 10.52 -10.67 4.81
N ARG A 147 11.14 -11.81 4.45
CA ARG A 147 10.89 -13.11 5.09
C ARG A 147 11.29 -13.11 6.57
N GLN A 148 12.38 -12.43 6.91
CA GLN A 148 12.86 -12.30 8.29
C GLN A 148 12.03 -11.30 9.13
N GLY A 149 11.30 -10.39 8.49
CA GLY A 149 10.57 -9.31 9.17
C GLY A 149 11.44 -8.08 9.48
N GLY A 150 12.56 -7.90 8.79
CA GLY A 150 13.51 -6.81 8.98
C GLY A 150 14.75 -7.21 9.81
N PRO A 151 15.57 -6.24 10.27
CA PRO A 151 15.36 -4.78 10.19
C PRO A 151 15.44 -4.24 8.76
N PHE A 152 14.63 -3.25 8.44
CA PHE A 152 14.63 -2.65 7.10
C PHE A 152 15.53 -1.40 7.02
N PRO A 153 16.23 -1.16 5.88
CA PRO A 153 17.17 -0.06 5.76
C PRO A 153 16.51 1.32 5.73
N HIS A 154 15.26 1.42 5.25
CA HIS A 154 14.53 2.68 5.15
C HIS A 154 13.26 2.65 6.00
N SER A 155 12.89 3.78 6.59
CA SER A 155 11.69 3.90 7.43
C SER A 155 10.38 3.76 6.66
N GLN A 156 10.42 3.88 5.33
CA GLN A 156 9.27 3.63 4.45
C GLN A 156 9.06 2.14 4.14
N ASP A 157 10.08 1.30 4.38
CA ASP A 157 9.99 -0.12 4.06
C ASP A 157 8.98 -0.80 5.00
N GLY A 158 8.04 -1.55 4.43
CA GLY A 158 6.90 -2.16 5.12
C GLY A 158 5.65 -1.27 5.22
N THR A 159 5.69 -0.02 4.73
CA THR A 159 4.49 0.84 4.68
C THR A 159 3.50 0.36 3.62
N VAL A 160 2.24 0.76 3.76
CA VAL A 160 1.17 0.33 2.86
C VAL A 160 1.32 0.95 1.48
N PHE A 161 1.36 0.09 0.45
CA PHE A 161 1.28 0.49 -0.94
C PHE A 161 -0.20 0.63 -1.34
N GLN A 162 -0.60 1.84 -1.73
CA GLN A 162 -2.03 2.15 -1.92
C GLN A 162 -2.58 1.70 -3.28
N ASN A 163 -1.73 1.33 -4.23
CA ASN A 163 -2.13 0.91 -5.59
C ASN A 163 -3.12 1.90 -6.26
N ARG A 164 -2.87 3.21 -6.14
CA ARG A 164 -3.80 4.27 -6.64
C ARG A 164 -3.97 4.25 -8.15
N GLU A 165 -2.90 3.96 -8.86
CA GLU A 165 -2.85 3.87 -10.33
C GLU A 165 -3.39 2.52 -10.85
N ARG A 166 -3.78 1.61 -9.94
CA ARG A 166 -4.38 0.31 -10.26
C ARG A 166 -3.52 -0.57 -11.18
N GLN A 167 -2.20 -0.47 -11.05
CA GLN A 167 -1.23 -1.30 -11.77
C GLN A 167 -1.20 -2.74 -11.28
N LEU A 168 -1.58 -2.97 -10.01
CA LEU A 168 -1.75 -4.29 -9.42
C LEU A 168 -3.25 -4.62 -9.30
N PRO A 169 -3.63 -5.90 -9.13
CA PRO A 169 -5.03 -6.28 -8.91
C PRO A 169 -5.70 -5.50 -7.76
N ALA A 170 -7.00 -5.26 -7.88
CA ALA A 170 -7.76 -4.58 -6.83
C ALA A 170 -7.85 -5.48 -5.58
N GLN A 171 -7.47 -4.94 -4.43
CA GLN A 171 -7.45 -5.64 -3.14
C GLN A 171 -7.87 -4.70 -2.00
N PRO A 172 -8.28 -5.22 -0.83
CA PRO A 172 -8.59 -4.37 0.33
C PRO A 172 -7.41 -3.49 0.76
N ARG A 173 -7.71 -2.37 1.43
CA ARG A 173 -6.68 -1.47 1.97
C ARG A 173 -5.75 -2.24 2.91
N GLY A 174 -4.44 -1.99 2.78
CA GLY A 174 -3.41 -2.63 3.60
C GLY A 174 -2.97 -4.01 3.11
N TYR A 175 -3.58 -4.52 2.02
CA TYR A 175 -3.16 -5.78 1.41
C TYR A 175 -1.74 -5.70 0.84
N TYR A 176 -1.37 -4.56 0.26
CA TYR A 176 -0.05 -4.36 -0.32
C TYR A 176 0.88 -3.56 0.60
N ARG A 177 2.16 -3.96 0.65
CA ARG A 177 3.24 -3.24 1.34
C ARG A 177 4.43 -3.03 0.42
N GLU A 178 5.16 -1.94 0.57
CA GLU A 178 6.32 -1.62 -0.27
C GLU A 178 7.65 -1.70 0.48
N TYR A 179 8.71 -2.07 -0.25
CA TYR A 179 10.07 -2.23 0.26
C TYR A 179 11.06 -1.72 -0.77
N THR A 180 12.10 -1.02 -0.31
CA THR A 180 13.17 -0.50 -1.14
C THR A 180 14.09 -1.63 -1.62
N VAL A 181 14.38 -1.62 -2.92
CA VAL A 181 15.50 -2.39 -3.49
C VAL A 181 16.61 -1.40 -3.77
N ARG A 182 17.78 -1.62 -3.16
CA ARG A 182 18.90 -0.69 -3.32
C ARG A 182 19.39 -0.69 -4.76
N THR A 183 19.78 0.49 -5.22
CA THR A 183 20.50 0.65 -6.49
C THR A 183 21.95 0.94 -6.14
N PRO A 184 22.91 0.08 -6.54
CA PRO A 184 24.32 0.32 -6.30
C PRO A 184 24.75 1.70 -6.81
N GLY A 185 25.50 2.44 -5.99
CA GLY A 185 26.02 3.77 -6.32
C GLY A 185 25.06 4.94 -6.03
N LEU A 186 23.79 4.71 -5.69
CA LEU A 186 22.87 5.78 -5.29
C LEU A 186 22.85 5.98 -3.77
N SER A 187 22.88 7.24 -3.34
CA SER A 187 22.77 7.65 -1.93
C SER A 187 21.32 7.74 -1.43
N HIS A 188 20.37 7.84 -2.35
CA HIS A 188 18.93 7.81 -2.08
C HIS A 188 18.34 6.44 -2.39
N ARG A 189 17.06 6.23 -2.05
CA ARG A 189 16.36 4.94 -2.19
C ARG A 189 16.26 4.42 -3.63
N GLY A 190 16.64 5.21 -4.63
CA GLY A 190 16.42 4.90 -6.04
C GLY A 190 14.94 4.71 -6.42
N PRO A 191 14.68 4.29 -7.67
CA PRO A 191 13.32 4.02 -8.17
C PRO A 191 12.82 2.59 -7.88
N ARG A 192 13.72 1.66 -7.54
CA ARG A 192 13.43 0.22 -7.48
C ARG A 192 12.72 -0.19 -6.18
N ARG A 193 11.67 -1.00 -6.29
CA ARG A 193 10.87 -1.47 -5.15
C ARG A 193 10.42 -2.91 -5.33
N ILE A 194 10.20 -3.58 -4.21
CA ILE A 194 9.35 -4.78 -4.12
C ILE A 194 8.04 -4.37 -3.46
N VAL A 195 6.92 -4.79 -4.05
CA VAL A 195 5.59 -4.69 -3.44
C VAL A 195 5.12 -6.09 -3.09
N THR A 196 4.83 -6.35 -1.82
CA THR A 196 4.25 -7.62 -1.37
C THR A 196 2.74 -7.53 -1.33
N GLY A 197 2.05 -8.65 -1.56
CA GLY A 197 0.62 -8.80 -1.33
C GLY A 197 0.32 -9.85 -0.28
N GLY A 198 -0.56 -9.52 0.67
CA GLY A 198 -0.99 -10.40 1.75
C GLY A 198 -0.25 -10.17 3.08
N ASN A 199 -0.76 -10.80 4.14
CA ASN A 199 -0.13 -10.84 5.46
C ASN A 199 -0.38 -12.22 6.11
N PRO A 200 0.55 -13.18 6.03
CA PRO A 200 1.90 -13.06 5.46
C PRO A 200 1.90 -12.85 3.93
N PRO A 201 2.99 -12.28 3.37
CA PRO A 201 3.13 -12.14 1.92
C PRO A 201 3.01 -13.46 1.17
N VAL A 202 2.12 -13.52 0.18
CA VAL A 202 1.94 -14.68 -0.71
C VAL A 202 2.34 -14.39 -2.16
N ILE A 203 2.49 -13.11 -2.50
CA ILE A 203 2.88 -12.66 -3.84
C ILE A 203 3.82 -11.47 -3.73
N PHE A 204 4.76 -11.38 -4.67
CA PHE A 204 5.81 -10.38 -4.70
C PHE A 204 5.86 -9.78 -6.10
N TYR A 205 5.83 -8.45 -6.18
CA TYR A 205 5.97 -7.71 -7.42
C TYR A 205 7.23 -6.87 -7.34
N TYR A 206 7.95 -6.78 -8.45
CA TYR A 206 9.11 -5.92 -8.58
C TYR A 206 8.82 -4.80 -9.58
N THR A 207 9.20 -3.58 -9.21
CA THR A 207 9.21 -2.41 -10.09
C THR A 207 10.62 -1.84 -10.15
N GLU A 208 11.09 -1.56 -11.35
CA GLU A 208 12.37 -0.89 -11.57
C GLU A 208 12.20 0.63 -11.72
N ASP A 209 11.01 1.08 -12.09
CA ASP A 209 10.73 2.38 -12.67
C ASP A 209 9.84 3.27 -11.78
N HIS A 210 9.85 3.00 -10.46
CA HIS A 210 9.08 3.73 -9.45
C HIS A 210 7.56 3.59 -9.65
N TYR A 211 7.09 2.34 -9.64
CA TYR A 211 5.68 1.91 -9.71
C TYR A 211 4.98 2.12 -11.06
N ARG A 212 5.71 2.50 -12.12
CA ARG A 212 5.11 2.67 -13.46
C ARG A 212 4.82 1.33 -14.13
N SER A 213 5.63 0.31 -13.85
CA SER A 213 5.40 -1.06 -14.30
C SER A 213 5.81 -2.07 -13.22
N PHE A 214 5.25 -3.28 -13.30
CA PHE A 214 5.50 -4.37 -12.36
C PHE A 214 5.73 -5.68 -13.09
N ARG A 215 6.65 -6.50 -12.57
CA ARG A 215 6.76 -7.93 -12.88
C ARG A 215 6.54 -8.75 -11.63
N VAL A 216 5.92 -9.92 -11.77
CA VAL A 216 5.82 -10.88 -10.66
C VAL A 216 7.20 -11.48 -10.39
N LEU A 217 7.55 -11.61 -9.12
CA LEU A 217 8.70 -12.39 -8.68
C LEU A 217 8.19 -13.78 -8.31
N GLU A 218 8.73 -14.80 -8.98
CA GLU A 218 8.45 -16.18 -8.61
C GLU A 218 8.95 -16.44 -7.18
N PRO A 219 8.17 -17.14 -6.34
CA PRO A 219 8.67 -17.60 -5.07
C PRO A 219 9.88 -18.49 -5.34
N THR A 220 11.08 -18.02 -4.97
CA THR A 220 12.26 -18.88 -4.95
C THR A 220 11.95 -20.04 -4.01
N ARG A 221 11.79 -21.24 -4.56
CA ARG A 221 11.52 -22.47 -3.81
C ARG A 221 12.71 -22.84 -2.92
#